data_AF-A0AAU4DME5-F1
#
_entry.id   AF-A0AAU4DME5-F1
#
_cell.length_a   1.000
_cell.length_b   1.000
_cell.length_c   1.000
_cell.angle_alpha   90.00
_cell.angle_beta   90.00
_cell.angle_gamma   90.00
#
_symmetry.space_group_name_H-M   'P 1'
#
loop_
_entity.id
_entity.type
_entity.pdbx_description
1 polymer ?
#
loop_
_entity_poly.entity_id
_entity_poly.type
_entity_poly.pdbx_seq_one_letter_code
_entity_poly.pdbx_strand_id
1 'polypeptide(L)' 'MSILAEGTVYGSVASIGYGLAAIGPGIGVGLIFGNGVQAMARQPEAAGLIRSNMFIGFALTEALALIGIVMPFVFGNK' A
#
# COMPACT_ATOMS: atom_id res chain seq x y z
N MET A 1 -26.44 -38.05 5.69
CA MET A 1 -25.42 -37.54 6.62
C MET A 1 -24.38 -36.77 5.79
N SER A 2 -24.52 -35.44 5.73
CA SER A 2 -23.78 -34.51 4.87
C SER A 2 -22.64 -33.85 5.64
N ILE A 3 -21.51 -34.54 5.75
CA ILE A 3 -20.33 -34.06 6.49
C ILE A 3 -19.09 -34.00 5.59
N LEU A 4 -19.22 -33.52 4.35
CA LEU A 4 -18.08 -33.35 3.45
C LEU A 4 -18.07 -31.91 2.93
N ALA A 5 -17.43 -31.04 3.73
CA ALA A 5 -16.75 -29.81 3.34
C ALA A 5 -17.46 -28.87 2.35
N GLU A 6 -18.30 -27.97 2.87
CA GLU A 6 -18.54 -26.68 2.22
C GLU A 6 -17.84 -25.57 3.01
N GLY A 7 -16.53 -25.74 3.20
CA GLY A 7 -15.61 -24.67 3.55
C GLY A 7 -15.07 -24.05 2.27
N THR A 8 -15.93 -23.72 1.31
CA THR A 8 -15.51 -23.08 0.07
C THR A 8 -15.00 -21.69 0.43
N VAL A 9 -13.68 -21.50 0.45
CA VAL A 9 -13.07 -20.19 0.63
C VAL A 9 -13.49 -19.33 -0.56
N TYR A 10 -14.48 -18.47 -0.35
CA TYR A 10 -14.86 -17.45 -1.32
C TYR A 10 -13.79 -16.37 -1.32
N GLY A 11 -12.96 -16.33 -2.37
CA GLY A 11 -11.90 -15.33 -2.47
C GLY A 11 -11.13 -15.43 -3.78
N SER A 12 -10.55 -14.30 -4.20
CA SER A 12 -9.68 -14.25 -5.37
C SER A 12 -8.22 -14.30 -4.95
N VAL A 13 -7.43 -15.18 -5.56
CA VAL A 13 -5.96 -15.23 -5.38
C VAL A 13 -5.33 -13.86 -5.70
N ALA A 14 -5.96 -13.10 -6.61
CA ALA A 14 -5.58 -11.73 -6.91
C ALA A 14 -5.70 -10.78 -5.69
N SER A 15 -6.75 -10.93 -4.87
CA SER A 15 -6.95 -10.14 -3.65
C SER A 15 -5.86 -10.43 -2.61
N ILE A 16 -5.43 -11.70 -2.51
CA ILE A 16 -4.33 -12.11 -1.63
C ILE A 16 -3.01 -11.52 -2.14
N GLY A 17 -2.74 -11.63 -3.44
CA GLY A 17 -1.54 -11.04 -4.06
C GLY A 17 -1.46 -9.53 -3.87
N TYR A 18 -2.57 -8.82 -4.03
CA TYR A 18 -2.62 -7.38 -3.75
C TYR A 18 -2.39 -7.07 -2.26
N GLY A 19 -3.03 -7.81 -1.35
CA GLY A 19 -2.82 -7.65 0.08
C GLY A 19 -1.34 -7.77 0.49
N LEU A 20 -0.62 -8.72 -0.11
CA LEU A 20 0.83 -8.87 0.09
C LEU A 20 1.62 -7.71 -0.52
N ALA A 21 1.27 -7.27 -1.73
CA ALA A 21 1.91 -6.13 -2.40
C ALA A 21 1.74 -4.81 -1.62
N ALA A 22 0.64 -4.66 -0.88
CA ALA A 22 0.33 -3.47 -0.09
C ALA A 22 1.12 -3.34 1.23
N ILE A 23 1.78 -4.40 1.70
CA ILE A 23 2.52 -4.39 2.98
C ILE A 23 3.69 -3.39 2.95
N GLY A 24 4.51 -3.46 1.90
CA GLY A 24 5.67 -2.57 1.74
C GLY A 24 5.28 -1.09 1.72
N PRO A 25 4.33 -0.69 0.86
CA PRO A 25 3.76 0.64 0.83
C PRO A 25 3.16 1.06 2.18
N GLY A 26 2.37 0.20 2.83
CA GLY A 26 1.80 0.51 4.15
C GLY A 26 2.85 0.88 5.19
N ILE A 27 3.98 0.15 5.23
CA ILE A 27 5.11 0.47 6.10
C ILE A 27 5.78 1.78 5.66
N GLY A 28 6.06 1.93 4.37
CA GLY A 28 6.73 3.11 3.82
C GLY A 28 5.94 4.41 4.07
N VAL A 29 4.63 4.39 3.87
CA VAL A 29 3.73 5.51 4.18
C VAL A 29 3.80 5.85 5.66
N GLY A 30 3.72 4.85 6.56
CA GLY A 30 3.84 5.06 7.99
C GLY A 30 5.15 5.77 8.39
N LEU A 31 6.26 5.35 7.79
CA LEU A 31 7.58 5.96 8.04
C LEU A 31 7.70 7.37 7.47
N ILE A 32 7.26 7.59 6.24
CA ILE A 32 7.34 8.91 5.57
C ILE A 32 6.52 9.94 6.33
N PHE A 33 5.27 9.63 6.65
CA PHE A 33 4.39 10.58 7.33
C PHE A 33 4.73 10.70 8.81
N GLY A 34 5.10 9.61 9.48
CA GLY A 34 5.53 9.62 10.88
C GLY A 34 6.77 10.48 11.11
N ASN A 35 7.80 10.33 10.26
CA ASN A 35 9.02 11.12 10.35
C ASN A 35 8.80 12.55 9.83
N GLY A 36 7.98 12.72 8.79
CA GLY A 36 7.65 14.02 8.22
C GLY A 36 6.95 14.93 9.23
N VAL A 37 5.95 14.43 9.96
CA VAL A 37 5.27 15.19 11.02
C VAL A 37 6.24 15.57 12.14
N GLN A 38 7.10 14.65 12.58
CA GLN A 38 8.13 14.96 13.58
C GLN A 38 9.12 16.02 13.10
N ALA A 39 9.55 15.95 11.85
CA ALA A 39 10.45 16.94 11.26
C ALA A 39 9.80 18.33 11.18
N MET A 40 8.53 18.41 10.75
CA MET A 40 7.78 19.67 10.72
C MET A 40 7.57 20.25 12.12
N ALA A 41 7.34 19.41 13.13
CA ALA A 41 7.22 19.86 14.51
C ALA A 41 8.53 20.42 15.07
N ARG A 42 9.68 19.88 14.64
CA ARG A 42 11.02 20.36 15.04
C ARG A 42 11.44 21.62 14.30
N GLN A 43 11.02 21.77 13.04
CA GLN A 43 11.39 22.91 12.20
C GLN A 43 10.19 23.40 11.38
N PRO A 44 9.32 24.26 11.98
CA PRO A 44 8.11 24.76 11.34
C PRO A 44 8.39 25.59 10.08
N GLU A 45 9.53 26.29 10.01
CA GLU A 45 9.91 27.13 8.87
C GLU A 45 10.17 26.31 7.60
N ALA A 46 10.58 25.03 7.77
CA ALA A 46 10.84 24.11 6.68
C ALA A 46 9.60 23.27 6.30
N ALA A 47 8.44 23.49 6.93
CA ALA A 47 7.27 22.62 6.78
C ALA A 47 6.79 22.48 5.32
N GLY A 48 6.85 23.57 4.55
CA GLY A 48 6.51 23.54 3.13
C GLY A 48 7.40 22.58 2.32
N LEU A 49 8.72 22.66 2.51
CA LEU A 49 9.69 21.78 1.86
C LEU A 49 9.54 20.32 2.30
N ILE A 50 9.39 20.10 3.62
CA ILE A 50 9.21 18.77 4.20
C ILE A 50 7.96 18.12 3.60
N ARG A 51 6.82 18.82 3.58
CA ARG A 51 5.57 18.33 3.00
C ARG A 51 5.72 18.00 1.52
N SER A 52 6.43 18.82 0.74
CA SER A 52 6.69 18.54 -0.68
C SER A 52 7.48 17.24 -0.86
N ASN A 53 8.56 17.06 -0.10
CA ASN A 53 9.37 15.85 -0.14
C ASN A 53 8.61 14.62 0.37
N MET A 54 7.72 14.78 1.36
CA MET A 54 6.86 13.69 1.84
C MET A 54 5.96 13.17 0.72
N PHE A 55 5.34 14.04 -0.08
CA PHE A 55 4.49 13.59 -1.19
C PHE A 55 5.28 12.92 -2.32
N ILE A 56 6.51 13.38 -2.59
CA ILE A 56 7.40 12.71 -3.53
C ILE A 56 7.74 11.30 -3.03
N GLY A 57 8.15 11.18 -1.76
CA GLY A 57 8.43 9.88 -1.14
C GLY A 57 7.22 8.95 -1.12
N PHE A 58 6.03 9.49 -0.82
CA PHE A 58 4.76 8.78 -0.87
C PHE A 58 4.48 8.22 -2.26
N ALA A 59 4.60 9.05 -3.30
CA ALA A 59 4.36 8.62 -4.68
C ALA A 59 5.33 7.51 -5.11
N LEU A 60 6.61 7.60 -4.74
CA LEU A 60 7.60 6.56 -5.00
C LEU A 60 7.31 5.26 -4.25
N THR A 61 6.82 5.38 -3.01
CA THR A 61 6.45 4.23 -2.17
C THR A 61 5.25 3.47 -2.73
N GLU A 62 4.25 4.20 -3.25
CA GLU A 62 3.03 3.62 -3.80
C GLU A 62 3.21 3.00 -5.20
N ALA A 63 4.28 3.33 -5.92
CA ALA A 63 4.47 2.88 -7.31
C ALA A 63 4.35 1.35 -7.47
N LEU A 64 4.87 0.58 -6.52
CA LEU A 64 4.78 -0.90 -6.54
C LEU A 64 3.40 -1.41 -6.09
N ALA A 65 2.73 -0.72 -5.15
CA ALA A 65 1.37 -1.05 -4.72
C ALA A 65 0.38 -0.93 -5.88
N LEU A 66 0.48 0.18 -6.61
CA LEU A 66 -0.38 0.48 -7.75
C LEU A 66 -0.19 -0.52 -8.88
N ILE A 67 1.04 -0.99 -9.12
CA ILE A 67 1.28 -2.12 -10.03
C ILE A 67 0.52 -3.35 -9.55
N GLY A 68 0.61 -3.69 -8.26
CA GLY A 68 -0.14 -4.79 -7.64
C GLY A 68 -1.67 -4.69 -7.82
N ILE A 69 -2.24 -3.49 -7.76
CA ILE A 69 -3.67 -3.24 -8.07
C ILE A 69 -3.98 -3.53 -9.53
N VAL A 70 -3.08 -3.17 -10.45
CA VAL A 70 -3.30 -3.25 -11.90
C VAL A 70 -3.14 -4.69 -12.43
N MET A 71 -2.30 -5.53 -11.80
CA MET A 71 -2.02 -6.89 -12.28
C MET A 71 -3.27 -7.75 -12.54
N PRO A 72 -4.30 -7.79 -11.68
CA PRO A 72 -5.51 -8.57 -11.93
C PRO A 72 -6.29 -8.11 -13.16
N PHE A 73 -6.23 -6.83 -13.53
CA PHE A 73 -6.88 -6.32 -14.75
C PHE A 73 -6.11 -6.73 -16.02
N VAL A 74 -4.79 -6.88 -15.92
CA VAL A 74 -3.93 -7.28 -17.05
C VAL A 74 -3.99 -8.80 -17.28
N PHE A 75 -4.10 -9.59 -16.21
CA PHE A 75 -4.00 -11.06 -16.28
C PHE A 75 -5.30 -11.81 -15.96
N GLY A 76 -6.31 -11.15 -15.41
CA GLY A 76 -7.57 -11.80 -14.96
C GLY A 76 -8.59 -12.11 -16.06
N ASN A 77 -8.35 -11.65 -17.30
CA ASN A 77 -9.24 -11.89 -18.45
C ASN A 77 -8.69 -12.94 -19.44
N LYS A 78 -7.93 -13.91 -18.94
CA LYS A 78 -7.48 -15.08 -19.72
C LYS A 78 -8.01 -16.35 -19.11
#